data_AF-A0A2S1XLF2-F1
#
_entry.id   AF-A0A2S1XLF2-F1
#
_cell.length_a   1.000
_cell.length_b   1.000
_cell.length_c   1.000
_cell.angle_alpha   90.00
_cell.angle_beta   90.00
_cell.angle_gamma   90.00
#
_symmetry.space_group_name_H-M   'P 1'
#
loop_
_entity.id
_entity.type
_entity.pdbx_description
1 polymer ?
#
loop_
_entity_poly.entity_id
_entity_poly.type
_entity_poly.pdbx_seq_one_letter_code
_entity_poly.pdbx_strand_id
1 'polypeptide(L)'
;MPQPCRAAADAPRVWVVFRGEAELWWLRLLKPGFRHCFALLHDGRHWVIVDPLSPFTDVSVLDLPAAFDLPGWYHGMGMAVTPAPVRRGLTRPAPWAPFTCVEAVKRLLGLHAPGVLTPWQLYRRLARSAAGS
;
A
#
# COMPACT_ATOMS: atom_id res chain seq x y z
N MET A 1 3.65 -26.05 13.21
CA MET A 1 2.86 -25.34 12.18
C MET A 1 2.95 -23.86 12.46
N PRO A 2 3.34 -22.99 11.51
CA PRO A 2 3.36 -21.55 11.77
C PRO A 2 1.94 -21.07 12.08
N GLN A 3 1.77 -20.39 13.22
CA GLN A 3 0.48 -19.86 13.65
C GLN A 3 -0.03 -18.81 12.66
N PRO A 4 -1.30 -18.81 12.26
CA PRO A 4 -1.89 -17.65 11.61
C PRO A 4 -1.79 -16.47 12.57
N CYS A 5 -1.40 -15.31 12.03
CA CYS A 5 -1.23 -14.04 12.74
C CYS A 5 -2.41 -13.84 13.73
N ARG A 6 -2.13 -13.83 15.04
CA ARG A 6 -3.13 -13.80 16.11
C ARG A 6 -3.93 -12.49 16.10
N ALA A 7 -5.14 -12.58 16.61
CA ALA A 7 -6.26 -11.64 16.50
C ALA A 7 -5.98 -10.17 16.89
N ALA A 8 -6.65 -9.27 16.14
CA ALA A 8 -7.14 -7.90 16.40
C ALA A 8 -6.27 -6.83 17.10
N ALA A 9 -5.40 -7.17 18.06
CA ALA A 9 -4.60 -6.19 18.81
C ALA A 9 -3.25 -5.85 18.15
N ASP A 10 -2.82 -6.64 17.16
CA ASP A 10 -1.51 -6.50 16.49
C ASP A 10 -1.67 -6.53 14.96
N ALA A 11 -2.74 -5.90 14.46
CA ALA A 11 -2.89 -5.73 13.01
C ALA A 11 -1.66 -4.97 12.48
N PRO A 12 -1.02 -5.46 11.40
CA PRO A 12 0.19 -4.83 10.91
C PRO A 12 -0.12 -3.37 10.60
N ARG A 13 0.77 -2.48 11.02
CA ARG A 13 0.69 -1.08 10.64
C ARG A 13 1.05 -1.01 9.16
N VAL A 14 0.20 -0.38 8.36
CA VAL A 14 0.41 -0.31 6.92
C VAL A 14 0.48 1.14 6.47
N TRP A 15 1.40 1.39 5.55
CA TRP A 15 1.50 2.63 4.80
C TRP A 15 1.47 2.33 3.32
N VAL A 16 0.97 3.28 2.53
CA VAL A 16 1.08 3.24 1.08
C VAL A 16 2.01 4.36 0.65
N VAL A 17 3.02 3.99 -0.12
CA VAL A 17 3.98 4.92 -0.71
C VAL A 17 3.58 5.16 -2.16
N PHE A 18 3.66 6.40 -2.60
CA PHE A 18 3.36 6.83 -3.97
C PHE A 18 4.58 7.50 -4.58
N ARG A 19 4.92 7.11 -5.81
CA ARG A 19 6.06 7.68 -6.55
C ARG A 19 5.71 8.03 -7.98
N GLY A 20 6.50 8.94 -8.55
CA GLY A 20 6.30 9.51 -9.89
C GLY A 20 6.96 8.74 -11.03
N GLU A 21 7.83 7.78 -10.74
CA GLU A 21 8.38 6.89 -11.76
C GLU A 21 7.28 5.97 -12.29
N ALA A 22 7.24 5.86 -13.62
CA ALA A 22 6.30 5.00 -14.33
C ALA A 22 7.09 3.90 -15.02
N GLU A 23 6.70 2.65 -14.78
CA GLU A 23 7.26 1.51 -15.52
C GLU A 23 6.80 1.52 -16.99
N LEU A 24 5.61 2.06 -17.26
CA LEU A 24 5.00 2.05 -18.58
C LEU A 24 4.77 3.48 -19.08
N TRP A 25 5.12 3.74 -20.33
CA TRP A 25 5.10 5.07 -20.94
C TRP A 25 3.71 5.74 -20.93
N TRP A 26 2.62 4.97 -21.05
CA TRP A 26 1.24 5.48 -21.05
C TRP A 26 0.78 5.96 -19.66
N LEU A 27 1.44 5.51 -18.57
CA LEU A 27 1.20 6.02 -17.22
C LEU A 27 1.67 7.47 -17.05
N ARG A 28 2.37 8.06 -18.02
CA ARG A 28 2.73 9.48 -18.03
C ARG A 28 1.51 10.41 -18.10
N LEU A 29 0.35 9.90 -18.51
CA LEU A 29 -0.94 10.60 -18.47
C LEU A 29 -1.48 10.76 -17.03
N LEU A 30 -1.00 9.95 -16.08
CA LEU A 30 -1.37 10.07 -14.67
C LEU A 30 -0.70 11.30 -14.04
N LYS A 31 -1.29 11.80 -12.95
CA LYS A 31 -0.77 12.94 -12.19
C LYS A 31 0.72 12.75 -11.88
N PRO A 32 1.59 13.72 -12.22
CA PRO A 32 2.99 13.68 -11.83
C PRO A 32 3.18 13.44 -10.33
N GLY A 33 4.13 12.57 -9.98
CA GLY A 33 4.35 12.10 -8.61
C GLY A 33 3.48 10.92 -8.15
N PHE A 34 2.44 10.53 -8.92
CA PHE A 34 1.48 9.49 -8.56
C PHE A 34 1.25 8.51 -9.72
N ARG A 35 2.33 7.85 -10.15
CA ARG A 35 2.31 6.88 -11.25
C ARG A 35 2.41 5.44 -10.79
N HIS A 36 2.92 5.23 -9.58
CA HIS A 36 3.01 3.92 -8.94
C HIS A 36 2.72 4.02 -7.44
N CYS A 37 2.24 2.91 -6.86
CA CYS A 37 2.10 2.77 -5.42
C CYS A 37 2.42 1.37 -4.93
N PHE A 38 3.01 1.28 -3.76
CA PHE A 38 3.34 0.04 -3.07
C PHE A 38 3.05 0.18 -1.58
N ALA A 39 3.06 -0.94 -0.86
CA ALA A 39 2.73 -0.95 0.56
C ALA A 39 3.94 -1.30 1.43
N LEU A 40 4.03 -0.62 2.57
CA LEU A 40 4.91 -0.96 3.68
C LEU A 40 4.04 -1.58 4.78
N LEU A 41 4.44 -2.73 5.29
CA LEU A 41 3.81 -3.36 6.44
C LEU A 41 4.83 -3.47 7.57
N HIS A 42 4.38 -3.23 8.78
CA HIS A 42 5.14 -3.48 9.99
C HIS A 42 4.32 -4.36 10.92
N ASP A 43 4.84 -5.55 11.22
CA ASP A 43 4.20 -6.55 12.08
C ASP A 43 4.61 -6.41 13.56
N GLY A 44 5.24 -5.28 13.94
CA GLY A 44 5.84 -5.06 15.25
C GLY A 44 7.32 -5.46 15.32
N ARG A 45 7.83 -6.27 14.38
CA ARG A 45 9.20 -6.80 14.39
C ARG A 45 9.95 -6.56 13.08
N HIS A 46 9.29 -6.77 11.95
CA HIS A 46 9.87 -6.71 10.63
C HIS A 46 9.15 -5.68 9.77
N TRP A 47 9.93 -5.07 8.88
CA TRP A 47 9.39 -4.32 7.77
C TRP A 47 9.21 -5.25 6.57
N VAL A 48 8.05 -5.18 5.94
CA VAL A 48 7.74 -5.90 4.70
C VAL A 48 7.32 -4.89 3.64
N ILE A 49 7.92 -4.98 2.46
CA ILE A 49 7.48 -4.25 1.27
C ILE A 49 6.66 -5.22 0.42
N VAL A 50 5.50 -4.75 -0.04
CA VAL A 50 4.72 -5.40 -1.09
C VAL A 50 4.63 -4.43 -2.27
N ASP A 51 5.38 -4.74 -3.32
CA ASP A 51 5.49 -3.91 -4.52
C ASP A 51 4.90 -4.63 -5.76
N PRO A 52 3.63 -4.37 -6.09
CA PRO A 52 2.99 -4.92 -7.28
C PRO A 52 3.46 -4.18 -8.54
N LEU A 53 4.53 -4.68 -9.15
CA LEU A 53 5.04 -4.21 -10.43
C LEU A 53 4.25 -4.79 -11.60
N SER A 54 4.44 -4.22 -12.79
CA SER A 54 3.76 -4.68 -14.02
C SER A 54 4.08 -6.14 -14.38
N PRO A 55 5.34 -6.62 -14.30
CA PRO A 55 5.67 -8.01 -14.65
C PRO A 55 5.53 -9.01 -13.49
N PHE A 56 5.64 -8.57 -12.24
CA PHE A 56 5.56 -9.44 -11.05
C PHE A 56 5.21 -8.62 -9.79
N THR A 57 4.83 -9.30 -8.72
CA THR A 57 4.71 -8.66 -7.39
C THR A 57 5.92 -9.04 -6.55
N ASP A 58 6.72 -8.05 -6.17
CA ASP A 58 7.83 -8.23 -5.23
C ASP A 58 7.31 -8.18 -3.80
N VAL A 59 7.79 -9.12 -2.98
CA VAL A 59 7.50 -9.16 -1.55
C VAL A 59 8.81 -9.39 -0.82
N SER A 60 9.25 -8.35 -0.10
CA SER A 60 10.58 -8.32 0.51
C SER A 60 10.46 -8.03 1.99
N VAL A 61 11.01 -8.93 2.83
CA VAL A 61 11.22 -8.67 4.26
C VAL A 61 12.56 -7.96 4.40
N LEU A 62 12.57 -6.77 5.00
CA LEU A 62 13.77 -5.97 5.11
C LEU A 62 14.52 -6.32 6.39
N ASP A 63 15.84 -6.46 6.26
CA ASP A 63 16.77 -6.56 7.39
C ASP A 63 17.05 -5.17 7.96
N LEU A 64 16.03 -4.58 8.59
CA LEU A 64 16.09 -3.29 9.25
C LEU A 64 15.66 -3.42 10.70
N PRO A 65 16.17 -2.58 11.61
CA PRO A 65 15.68 -2.54 12.98
C PRO A 65 14.17 -2.28 13.01
N ALA A 66 13.45 -2.96 13.90
CA ALA A 66 11.99 -2.78 14.04
C ALA A 66 11.60 -1.31 14.30
N ALA A 67 12.46 -0.55 14.98
CA ALA A 67 12.24 0.86 15.30
C ALA A 67 12.61 1.83 14.16
N PHE A 68 13.17 1.34 13.04
CA PHE A 68 13.52 2.18 11.90
C PHE A 68 12.27 2.85 11.30
N ASP A 69 12.31 4.16 11.11
CA ASP A 69 11.22 4.92 10.50
C ASP A 69 11.28 4.83 8.96
N LEU A 70 10.88 3.67 8.44
CA LEU A 70 10.82 3.43 7.00
C LEU A 70 9.86 4.40 6.27
N PRO A 71 8.65 4.71 6.80
CA PRO A 71 7.78 5.71 6.21
C PRO A 71 8.44 7.10 6.12
N GLY A 72 9.11 7.55 7.18
CA GLY A 72 9.85 8.80 7.20
C GLY A 72 11.02 8.82 6.22
N TRP A 73 11.75 7.71 6.07
CA TRP A 73 12.82 7.57 5.09
C TRP A 73 12.32 7.75 3.65
N TYR A 74 11.20 7.10 3.28
CA TYR A 74 10.57 7.31 1.97
C TYR A 74 10.06 8.74 1.78
N HIS A 75 9.51 9.35 2.83
CA HIS A 75 9.09 10.74 2.78
C HIS A 75 10.26 11.70 2.54
N GLY A 76 11.41 11.46 3.19
CA GLY A 76 12.65 12.23 2.99
C GLY A 76 13.20 12.17 1.57
N MET A 77 12.88 11.12 0.81
CA MET A 77 13.19 11.02 -0.63
C MET A 77 12.16 11.74 -1.53
N GLY A 78 11.23 12.51 -0.95
CA GLY A 78 10.22 13.27 -1.70
C GLY A 78 9.02 12.44 -2.16
N MET A 79 8.85 11.22 -1.66
CA MET A 79 7.66 10.40 -1.94
C MET A 79 6.50 10.74 -1.00
N ALA A 80 5.28 10.62 -1.51
CA ALA A 80 4.10 10.72 -0.67
C ALA A 80 3.88 9.39 0.05
N VAL A 81 3.72 9.44 1.37
CA VAL A 81 3.51 8.26 2.21
C VAL A 81 2.28 8.53 3.07
N THR A 82 1.31 7.61 3.05
CA THR A 82 0.08 7.75 3.85
C THR A 82 -0.11 6.52 4.73
N PRO A 83 -0.45 6.67 6.02
CA PRO A 83 -0.95 5.54 6.79
C PRO A 83 -2.23 5.02 6.14
N ALA A 84 -2.44 3.71 6.20
CA ALA A 84 -3.56 3.04 5.56
C ALA A 84 -4.17 2.00 6.50
N PRO A 85 -5.45 2.17 6.91
CA PRO A 85 -6.10 1.18 7.76
C PRO A 85 -6.36 -0.11 6.99
N VAL A 86 -6.13 -1.24 7.67
CA VAL A 86 -6.35 -2.58 7.10
C VAL A 86 -7.66 -3.15 7.63
N ARG A 87 -8.50 -3.64 6.73
CA ARG A 87 -9.78 -4.27 7.07
C ARG A 87 -9.66 -5.78 6.87
N ARG A 88 -9.56 -6.52 7.98
CA ARG A 88 -9.64 -7.98 8.02
C ARG A 88 -11.02 -8.35 8.56
N GLY A 89 -11.79 -9.17 7.85
CA GLY A 89 -13.19 -9.46 8.19
C GLY A 89 -14.21 -9.12 7.11
N LEU A 90 -13.75 -8.82 5.89
CA LEU A 90 -14.65 -8.71 4.73
C LEU A 90 -15.18 -10.09 4.37
N THR A 91 -16.50 -10.21 4.29
CA THR A 91 -17.19 -11.44 3.88
C THR A 91 -17.52 -11.47 2.39
N ARG A 92 -17.51 -10.31 1.74
CA ARG A 92 -17.73 -10.18 0.29
C ARG A 92 -16.38 -10.27 -0.44
N PRO A 93 -16.30 -10.94 -1.60
CA PRO A 93 -15.11 -10.90 -2.43
C PRO A 93 -14.88 -9.48 -2.97
N ALA A 94 -13.61 -9.17 -3.29
CA ALA A 94 -13.28 -7.96 -4.01
C ALA A 94 -13.92 -7.99 -5.42
N PRO A 95 -14.41 -6.85 -5.93
CA PRO A 95 -14.90 -6.77 -7.31
C PRO A 95 -13.84 -7.24 -8.33
N TRP A 96 -14.30 -7.72 -9.49
CA TRP A 96 -13.42 -7.97 -10.62
C TRP A 96 -12.80 -6.65 -11.11
N ALA A 97 -11.49 -6.64 -11.30
CA ALA A 97 -10.73 -5.51 -11.78
C ALA A 97 -9.41 -5.98 -12.41
N PRO A 98 -8.82 -5.22 -13.34
CA PRO A 98 -7.47 -5.49 -13.83
C PRO A 98 -6.45 -5.51 -12.68
N PHE A 99 -5.48 -6.41 -12.77
CA PHE A 99 -4.41 -6.47 -11.80
C PHE A 99 -3.45 -5.29 -12.01
N THR A 100 -3.63 -4.26 -11.19
CA THR A 100 -2.84 -3.02 -11.19
C THR A 100 -2.23 -2.82 -9.81
N CYS A 101 -1.20 -1.99 -9.70
CA CYS A 101 -0.62 -1.64 -8.40
C CYS A 101 -1.67 -1.10 -7.41
N VAL A 102 -2.61 -0.29 -7.89
CA VAL A 102 -3.74 0.23 -7.10
C VAL A 102 -4.68 -0.90 -6.65
N GLU A 103 -5.03 -1.84 -7.53
CA GLU A 103 -5.91 -2.95 -7.18
C GLU A 103 -5.25 -3.92 -6.20
N ALA A 104 -3.96 -4.23 -6.40
CA ALA A 104 -3.19 -5.05 -5.48
C ALA A 104 -3.10 -4.42 -4.08
N VAL A 105 -2.80 -3.12 -3.99
CA VAL A 105 -2.78 -2.40 -2.71
C VAL A 105 -4.18 -2.32 -2.09
N LYS A 106 -5.23 -2.07 -2.87
CA LYS A 106 -6.63 -2.10 -2.35
C LYS A 106 -6.96 -3.46 -1.74
N ARG A 107 -6.59 -4.56 -2.40
CA ARG A 107 -6.81 -5.92 -1.89
C ARG A 107 -6.00 -6.21 -0.64
N LEU A 108 -4.74 -5.77 -0.59
CA LEU A 108 -3.90 -5.87 0.59
C LEU A 108 -4.54 -5.19 1.82
N LEU A 109 -5.13 -4.01 1.61
CA LEU A 109 -5.78 -3.21 2.64
C LEU A 109 -7.20 -3.68 3.00
N GLY A 110 -7.83 -4.54 2.18
CA GLY A 110 -9.26 -4.82 2.31
C GLY A 110 -10.13 -3.61 1.94
N LEU A 111 -9.71 -2.82 0.96
CA LEU A 111 -10.40 -1.62 0.50
C LEU A 111 -11.23 -1.90 -0.76
N HIS A 112 -12.56 -2.00 -0.61
CA HIS A 112 -13.47 -2.08 -1.76
C HIS A 112 -13.84 -0.68 -2.25
N ALA A 113 -13.16 -0.21 -3.30
CA ALA A 113 -13.40 1.09 -3.92
C ALA A 113 -13.27 0.98 -5.46
N PRO A 114 -14.35 0.61 -6.18
CA PRO A 114 -14.27 0.39 -7.63
C PRO A 114 -13.96 1.67 -8.42
N GLY A 115 -14.34 2.85 -7.91
CA GLY A 115 -14.00 4.14 -8.52
C GLY A 115 -12.57 4.64 -8.25
N VAL A 116 -11.74 3.86 -7.54
CA VAL A 116 -10.34 4.19 -7.29
C VAL A 116 -9.47 3.35 -8.23
N LEU A 117 -9.03 4.00 -9.30
CA LEU A 117 -8.31 3.38 -10.43
C LEU A 117 -6.87 3.88 -10.52
N THR A 118 -6.58 5.08 -10.02
CA THR A 118 -5.25 5.69 -10.11
C THR A 118 -4.58 5.84 -8.75
N PRO A 119 -3.23 5.86 -8.69
CA PRO A 119 -2.51 6.09 -7.43
C PRO A 119 -2.91 7.42 -6.78
N TRP A 120 -3.16 8.46 -7.57
CA TRP A 120 -3.64 9.75 -7.05
C TRP A 120 -5.03 9.66 -6.38
N GLN A 121 -5.97 8.93 -6.98
CA GLN A 121 -7.29 8.71 -6.38
C GLN A 121 -7.17 7.91 -5.07
N LEU A 122 -6.30 6.91 -5.04
CA LEU A 122 -6.04 6.12 -3.83
C LEU A 122 -5.45 7.01 -2.74
N TYR A 123 -4.43 7.81 -3.05
CA TYR A 123 -3.84 8.78 -2.13
C TYR A 123 -4.89 9.72 -1.54
N ARG A 124 -5.71 10.37 -2.38
CA ARG A 124 -6.76 11.28 -1.91
C ARG A 124 -7.75 10.60 -0.98
N ARG A 125 -8.11 9.34 -1.26
CA ARG A 125 -9.04 8.58 -0.43
C ARG A 125 -8.44 8.22 0.93
N LEU A 126 -7.18 7.79 0.94
CA LEU A 126 -6.47 7.44 2.18
C LEU A 126 -6.20 8.68 3.03
N ALA A 127 -5.75 9.78 2.42
CA ALA A 127 -5.54 11.05 3.12
C ALA A 127 -6.82 11.60 3.78
N ARG A 128 -7.98 11.47 3.12
CA ARG A 128 -9.28 11.83 3.72
C ARG A 128 -9.66 10.95 4.90
N SER A 129 -9.30 9.68 4.88
CA SER A 129 -9.57 8.75 5.97
C SER A 129 -8.69 9.06 7.18
N ALA A 130 -7.43 9.42 6.95
CA ALA A 130 -6.47 9.78 7.99
C ALA A 130 -6.82 11.10 8.69
N ALA A 131 -7.41 12.07 8.00
CA ALA A 131 -7.81 13.36 8.59
C ALA A 131 -9.10 13.30 9.44
N GLY A 132 -9.86 12.21 9.36
CA GLY A 132 -11.12 12.02 10.10
C GLY A 132 -11.04 10.96 11.19
N SER A 133 -9.84 10.48 11.53
CA SER A 133 -9.57 9.47 12.55
C SER A 133 -8.89 10.09 13.76
#